data_AF-A0A821L9A2-F1
#
_entry.id   AF-A0A821L9A2-F1
#
_cell.length_a   1.000
_cell.length_b   1.000
_cell.length_c   1.000
_cell.angle_alpha   90.00
_cell.angle_beta   90.00
_cell.angle_gamma   90.00
#
_symmetry.space_group_name_H-M   'P 1'
#
loop_
_entity.id
_entity.type
_entity.pdbx_description
1 polymer ?
#
loop_
_entity_poly.entity_id
_entity_poly.type
_entity_poly.pdbx_seq_one_letter_code
_entity_poly.pdbx_strand_id
1 'polypeptide(L)'
;ISINALQNFLEQMESGYSKHRNPYHNLIHAADVLQTTYQIIYNSGLMNWLNDHELFAMFIAAIIHDFEHTGTSNNFHIQSR
;
A
#
# COMPACT_ATOMS: atom_id res chain seq x y z
N ILE A 1 -14.71 -7.35 -8.87
CA ILE A 1 -14.04 -6.13 -9.40
C ILE A 1 -13.72 -6.40 -10.87
N SER A 2 -14.01 -5.47 -11.79
CA SER A 2 -13.65 -5.67 -13.20
C SER A 2 -12.13 -5.55 -13.38
N ILE A 3 -11.57 -6.30 -14.32
CA ILE A 3 -10.13 -6.28 -14.60
C ILE A 3 -9.67 -4.85 -14.95
N ASN A 4 -10.45 -4.14 -15.78
CA ASN A 4 -10.16 -2.76 -16.14
C ASN A 4 -10.13 -1.81 -14.93
N ALA A 5 -11.05 -1.98 -13.97
CA ALA A 5 -11.06 -1.15 -12.77
C ALA A 5 -9.82 -1.42 -11.90
N LEU A 6 -9.41 -2.69 -11.78
CA LEU A 6 -8.21 -3.07 -11.03
C LEU A 6 -6.93 -2.56 -11.72
N GLN A 7 -6.81 -2.70 -13.04
CA GLN A 7 -5.67 -2.18 -13.81
C GLN A 7 -5.55 -0.67 -13.67
N ASN A 8 -6.63 0.06 -13.90
CA ASN A 8 -6.65 1.52 -13.74
C ASN A 8 -6.27 1.93 -12.31
N PHE A 9 -6.73 1.19 -11.30
CA PHE A 9 -6.34 1.45 -9.91
C PHE A 9 -4.84 1.25 -9.68
N LEU A 10 -4.27 0.13 -10.14
CA LEU A 10 -2.85 -0.18 -9.95
C LEU A 10 -1.93 0.80 -10.71
N GLU A 11 -2.32 1.21 -11.92
CA GLU A 11 -1.59 2.24 -12.69
C GLU A 11 -1.54 3.58 -11.94
N GLN A 12 -2.64 3.96 -11.29
CA GLN A 12 -2.67 5.18 -10.47
C GLN A 12 -1.80 5.04 -9.22
N MET A 13 -1.76 3.86 -8.59
CA MET A 13 -0.86 3.60 -7.46
C MET A 13 0.60 3.75 -7.88
N GLU A 14 1.00 3.13 -8.99
CA GLU A 14 2.37 3.24 -9.52
C GLU A 14 2.76 4.70 -9.81
N SER A 15 1.85 5.47 -10.41
CA SER A 15 2.06 6.89 -10.69
C SER A 15 2.27 7.70 -9.41
N GLY A 16 1.40 7.53 -8.40
CA GLY A 16 1.50 8.29 -7.16
C GLY A 16 2.72 7.92 -6.30
N TYR A 17 3.08 6.65 -6.23
CA TYR A 17 4.32 6.22 -5.54
C TYR A 17 5.59 6.72 -6.25
N SER A 18 5.54 6.94 -7.57
CA SER A 18 6.68 7.43 -8.36
C SER A 18 6.81 8.96 -8.36
N LYS A 19 5.79 9.69 -7.91
CA LYS A 19 5.68 11.16 -7.95
C LYS A 19 6.91 11.89 -7.40
N HIS A 20 7.42 11.43 -6.25
CA HIS A 20 8.55 12.07 -5.56
C HIS A 20 9.88 11.35 -5.76
N ARG A 21 9.90 10.23 -6.52
CA ARG A 21 11.11 9.41 -6.78
C ARG A 21 11.86 9.03 -5.50
N ASN A 22 11.12 8.63 -4.47
CA ASN A 22 11.69 8.28 -3.17
C ASN A 22 12.59 7.03 -3.27
N PRO A 23 13.74 7.00 -2.59
CA PRO A 23 14.59 5.82 -2.56
C PRO A 23 13.98 4.64 -1.78
N TYR A 24 13.09 4.91 -0.81
CA TYR A 24 12.47 3.89 0.04
C TYR A 24 10.94 3.84 -0.05
N HIS A 25 10.22 4.92 0.34
CA HIS A 25 8.75 4.99 0.28
C HIS A 25 8.24 5.08 -1.17
N ASN A 26 8.36 3.98 -1.92
CA ASN A 26 8.06 3.85 -3.35
C ASN A 26 7.19 2.61 -3.61
N LEU A 27 6.92 2.30 -4.88
CA LEU A 27 6.03 1.20 -5.27
C LEU A 27 6.54 -0.18 -4.79
N ILE A 28 7.86 -0.35 -4.69
CA ILE A 28 8.46 -1.62 -4.26
C ILE A 28 8.16 -1.84 -2.77
N HIS A 29 8.28 -0.79 -1.96
CA HIS A 29 7.88 -0.82 -0.54
C HIS A 29 6.39 -1.13 -0.37
N ALA A 30 5.52 -0.52 -1.18
CA ALA A 30 4.08 -0.84 -1.15
C ALA A 30 3.80 -2.32 -1.49
N ALA A 31 4.48 -2.86 -2.51
CA ALA A 31 4.37 -4.26 -2.92
C ALA A 31 4.90 -5.22 -1.83
N ASP A 32 6.01 -4.88 -1.18
CA ASP A 32 6.58 -5.64 -0.08
C ASP A 32 5.64 -5.69 1.13
N VAL A 33 5.05 -4.55 1.52
CA VAL A 33 4.07 -4.48 2.61
C VAL A 33 2.81 -5.28 2.28
N LEU A 34 2.30 -5.24 1.05
CA LEU A 34 1.18 -6.09 0.61
C LEU A 34 1.53 -7.58 0.74
N GLN A 35 2.68 -8.00 0.21
CA GLN A 35 3.09 -9.41 0.23
C GLN A 35 3.30 -9.89 1.67
N THR A 36 3.96 -9.08 2.50
CA THR A 36 4.19 -9.37 3.92
C THR A 36 2.87 -9.45 4.69
N THR A 37 1.91 -8.55 4.41
CA THR A 37 0.57 -8.59 5.01
C THR A 37 -0.14 -9.90 4.67
N TYR A 38 -0.10 -10.34 3.41
CA TYR A 38 -0.62 -11.64 3.02
C TYR A 38 0.07 -12.80 3.76
N GLN A 39 1.41 -12.79 3.85
CA GLN A 39 2.16 -13.84 4.54
C GLN A 39 1.82 -13.91 6.03
N ILE A 40 1.65 -12.77 6.70
CA ILE A 40 1.22 -12.73 8.10
C ILE A 40 -0.17 -13.33 8.24
N ILE A 41 -1.13 -12.92 7.41
CA ILE A 41 -2.52 -13.41 7.46
C ILE A 41 -2.57 -14.93 7.23
N TYR A 42 -1.81 -15.42 6.24
CA TYR A 42 -1.78 -16.84 5.89
C TYR A 42 -1.11 -17.68 6.98
N ASN A 43 0.11 -17.33 7.38
CA ASN A 43 0.91 -18.15 8.31
C ASN A 43 0.40 -18.10 9.76
N SER A 44 -0.29 -17.02 10.16
CA SER A 44 -0.92 -16.94 11.49
C SER A 44 -2.26 -17.68 11.57
N GLY A 45 -2.82 -18.11 10.43
CA GLY A 45 -4.16 -18.67 10.37
C GLY A 45 -5.29 -17.64 10.50
N LEU A 46 -4.98 -16.34 10.53
CA LEU A 46 -5.97 -15.25 10.54
C LEU A 46 -6.93 -15.31 9.35
N MET A 47 -6.53 -15.94 8.25
CA MET A 47 -7.42 -16.19 7.10
C MET A 47 -8.69 -16.96 7.47
N ASN A 48 -8.70 -17.73 8.57
CA ASN A 48 -9.90 -18.44 9.06
C ASN A 48 -10.82 -17.57 9.93
N TRP A 49 -10.36 -16.38 10.33
CA TRP A 49 -11.04 -15.48 11.26
C TRP A 49 -11.54 -14.20 10.60
N LEU A 50 -10.94 -13.82 9.48
CA LEU A 50 -11.31 -12.64 8.72
C LEU A 50 -12.26 -13.01 7.59
N ASN A 51 -13.27 -12.18 7.36
CA ASN A 51 -14.15 -12.32 6.21
C ASN A 51 -13.56 -11.66 4.95
N ASP A 52 -14.17 -11.92 3.79
CA ASP A 52 -13.69 -11.42 2.49
C ASP A 52 -13.56 -9.90 2.43
N HIS A 53 -14.43 -9.14 3.11
CA HIS A 53 -14.36 -7.68 3.13
C HIS A 53 -13.20 -7.18 4.00
N GLU A 54 -12.93 -7.85 5.12
CA GLU A 54 -11.79 -7.52 5.99
C GLU A 54 -10.46 -7.84 5.29
N LEU A 55 -10.36 -9.01 4.65
CA LEU A 55 -9.20 -9.38 3.84
C LEU A 55 -8.97 -8.39 2.70
N PHE A 56 -10.04 -8.04 1.98
CA PHE A 56 -9.97 -7.04 0.91
C PHE A 56 -9.51 -5.68 1.45
N ALA A 57 -10.07 -5.21 2.56
CA ALA A 57 -9.69 -3.95 3.19
C ALA A 57 -8.22 -3.96 3.64
N MET A 58 -7.72 -5.07 4.19
CA MET A 58 -6.31 -5.23 4.59
C MET A 58 -5.37 -5.10 3.39
N PHE A 59 -5.69 -5.74 2.27
CA PHE A 59 -4.86 -5.67 1.06
C PHE A 59 -4.90 -4.28 0.41
N ILE A 60 -6.08 -3.65 0.35
CA ILE A 60 -6.18 -2.28 -0.14
C ILE A 60 -5.40 -1.32 0.77
N ALA A 61 -5.57 -1.43 2.09
CA ALA A 61 -4.83 -0.61 3.05
C ALA A 61 -3.32 -0.75 2.86
N ALA A 62 -2.81 -1.97 2.72
CA ALA A 62 -1.39 -2.23 2.48
C ALA A 62 -0.88 -1.56 1.20
N ILE A 63 -1.64 -1.65 0.09
CA ILE A 63 -1.27 -1.04 -1.19
C ILE A 63 -1.25 0.49 -1.12
N ILE A 64 -2.16 1.13 -0.38
CA ILE A 64 -2.32 2.60 -0.41
C ILE A 64 -1.57 3.34 0.70
N HIS A 65 -1.00 2.64 1.69
CA HIS A 65 -0.64 3.24 2.99
C HIS A 65 0.37 4.40 2.91
N ASP A 66 1.23 4.42 1.89
CA ASP A 66 2.30 5.40 1.67
C ASP A 66 2.14 6.13 0.32
N PHE A 67 0.92 6.13 -0.23
CA PHE A 67 0.63 6.77 -1.51
C PHE A 67 1.04 8.25 -1.50
N GLU A 68 1.79 8.68 -2.53
CA GLU A 68 2.36 10.04 -2.66
C GLU A 68 3.23 10.51 -1.49
N HIS A 69 3.86 9.60 -0.74
CA HIS A 69 4.81 9.97 0.30
C HIS A 69 5.90 10.92 -0.27
N THR A 70 6.30 11.95 0.48
CA THR A 70 7.24 13.00 -0.01
C THR A 70 8.71 12.67 0.21
N GLY A 71 8.99 11.51 0.82
CA GLY A 71 10.36 11.10 1.21
C GLY A 71 10.88 11.84 2.44
N THR A 72 10.04 12.63 3.11
CA THR A 72 10.37 13.39 4.30
C THR A 72 9.45 12.99 5.45
N SER A 73 9.93 13.11 6.68
CA SER A 73 9.14 12.73 7.86
C SER A 73 8.04 13.75 8.17
N ASN A 74 7.07 13.34 8.98
CA ASN A 74 6.03 14.23 9.50
C ASN A 74 6.61 15.48 10.19
N ASN A 75 7.72 15.34 10.90
CA ASN A 75 8.36 16.45 11.59
C ASN A 75 8.96 17.48 10.60
N PHE A 76 9.49 17.03 9.46
CA PHE A 76 9.93 17.94 8.40
C PHE A 76 8.77 18.82 7.93
N HIS A 77 7.60 18.22 7.64
CA HIS A 77 6.40 18.96 7.21
C HIS A 77 5.88 19.95 8.25
N ILE A 78 6.04 19.67 9.54
CA ILE A 78 5.67 20.60 10.63
C ILE A 78 6.63 21.79 10.66
N GLN A 79 7.93 21.54 10.49
CA GLN A 79 8.98 22.55 10.65
C GLN A 79 9.22 23.41 9.40
N SER A 80 8.87 22.91 8.21
CA SER A 80 9.07 23.61 6.93
C SER A 80 7.88 24.48 6.50
N ARG A 81 7.04 24.91 7.44
CA ARG A 81 5.91 25.81 7.20
C ARG A 81 6.35 27.26 7.22
#